data_AF-A0AAD9L1Y8-F1
#
_entry.id   AF-A0AAD9L1Y8-F1
#
_cell.length_a   1.000
_cell.length_b   1.000
_cell.length_c   1.000
_cell.angle_alpha   90.00
_cell.angle_beta   90.00
_cell.angle_gamma   90.00
#
_symmetry.space_group_name_H-M   'P 1'
#
loop_
_entity.id
_entity.type
_entity.pdbx_description
1 polymer ?
#
loop_
_entity_poly.entity_id
_entity_poly.type
_entity_poly.pdbx_seq_one_letter_code
_entity_poly.pdbx_strand_id
1 'polypeptide(L)'
;MMTGCDEIPEEPEQINGSHDNFHELLYDGLLLSKLIDALYPGHINWNDRTFQTPKIEAMRMMREKERIASFNNLVQEFGVPDSFVFPTDSLHDRGVLNLAQVCSCIRALGIEAQTKPDYRGPENYWPKKSMRNIRSFTEEQLRAGDSIIGLQAGSNKGASQAGLTMGKQRMILD
;
A
#
# COMPACT_ATOMS: atom_id res chain seq x y z
N MET A 1 1.81 17.89 28.65
CA MET A 1 1.88 18.21 27.21
C MET A 1 1.13 17.10 26.50
N MET A 2 0.08 17.44 25.75
CA MET A 2 -0.59 16.50 24.85
C MET A 2 0.47 15.90 23.91
N THR A 3 0.47 14.59 23.78
CA THR A 3 1.36 13.83 22.90
C THR A 3 0.91 14.03 21.47
N GLY A 4 1.85 14.35 20.57
CA GLY A 4 1.68 14.22 19.12
C GLY A 4 0.77 15.24 18.45
N CYS A 5 1.02 15.48 17.16
CA CYS A 5 0.29 16.43 16.33
C CYS A 5 -1.21 16.09 16.31
N ASP A 6 -2.02 16.86 17.03
CA ASP A 6 -3.47 16.64 17.10
C ASP A 6 -4.16 16.97 15.78
N GLU A 7 -3.61 17.88 15.01
CA GLU A 7 -4.20 18.34 13.75
C GLU A 7 -3.09 18.44 12.70
N ILE A 8 -3.44 18.22 11.44
CA ILE A 8 -2.51 18.46 10.33
C ILE A 8 -2.20 19.96 10.35
N PRO A 9 -0.93 20.38 10.38
CA PRO A 9 -0.58 21.79 10.36
C PRO A 9 -1.28 22.52 9.21
N GLU A 10 -1.99 23.62 9.51
CA GLU A 10 -2.74 24.37 8.49
C GLU A 10 -1.80 25.08 7.51
N GLU A 11 -0.59 25.44 7.97
CA GLU A 11 0.42 26.13 7.18
C GLU A 11 1.25 25.13 6.35
N PRO A 12 1.21 25.20 5.00
CA PRO A 12 1.94 24.27 4.13
C PRO A 12 3.46 24.29 4.34
N GLU A 13 4.00 25.41 4.83
CA GLU A 13 5.42 25.62 5.11
C GLU A 13 5.93 24.76 6.27
N GLN A 14 5.03 24.32 7.15
CA GLN A 14 5.31 23.43 8.27
C GLN A 14 5.28 21.95 7.86
N ILE A 15 4.77 21.64 6.66
CA ILE A 15 4.72 20.31 6.07
C ILE A 15 5.70 20.29 4.90
N ASN A 16 6.98 20.11 5.19
CA ASN A 16 7.93 19.80 4.13
C ASN A 16 7.77 18.32 3.73
N GLY A 17 7.89 17.99 2.44
CA GLY A 17 7.81 16.61 1.95
C GLY A 17 9.00 15.71 2.38
N SER A 18 9.71 16.07 3.45
CA SER A 18 10.81 15.29 4.01
C SER A 18 10.28 14.04 4.69
N HIS A 19 11.10 12.99 4.68
CA HIS A 19 10.87 11.80 5.49
C HIS A 19 10.78 12.12 6.99
N ASP A 20 11.56 13.10 7.47
CA ASP A 20 11.59 13.46 8.89
C ASP A 20 10.28 14.09 9.35
N ASN A 21 9.75 15.04 8.57
CA ASN A 21 8.48 15.70 8.86
C ASN A 21 7.31 14.71 8.78
N PHE A 22 7.28 13.89 7.74
CA PHE A 22 6.29 12.82 7.60
C PHE A 22 6.31 11.86 8.79
N HIS A 23 7.49 11.43 9.22
CA HIS A 23 7.67 10.59 10.39
C HIS A 23 7.18 11.31 11.66
N GLU A 24 7.59 12.55 11.91
CA GLU A 24 7.22 13.31 13.12
C GLU A 24 5.70 13.51 13.26
N LEU A 25 4.99 13.73 12.15
CA LEU A 25 3.54 13.86 12.14
C LEU A 25 2.81 12.55 12.50
N LEU A 26 3.32 11.40 12.04
CA LEU A 26 2.67 10.11 12.20
C LEU A 26 3.19 9.29 13.39
N TYR A 27 4.36 9.64 13.93
CA TYR A 27 5.10 8.90 14.95
C TYR A 27 4.25 8.46 16.15
N ASP A 28 3.41 9.37 16.64
CA ASP A 28 2.60 9.15 17.83
C ASP A 28 1.34 8.30 17.55
N GLY A 29 0.97 8.11 16.28
CA GLY A 29 -0.18 7.29 15.88
C GLY A 29 -1.55 7.93 16.09
N LEU A 30 -1.64 9.14 16.68
CA LEU A 30 -2.91 9.87 16.81
C LEU A 30 -3.53 10.19 15.45
N LEU A 31 -2.73 10.75 14.53
CA LEU A 31 -3.24 11.16 13.23
C LEU A 31 -3.72 9.95 12.40
N LEU A 32 -3.05 8.80 12.52
CA LEU A 32 -3.50 7.53 11.94
C LEU A 32 -4.83 7.06 12.55
N SER A 33 -4.98 7.20 13.87
CA SER A 33 -6.22 6.85 14.57
C SER A 33 -7.37 7.78 14.16
N LYS A 34 -7.13 9.09 14.01
CA LYS A 34 -8.12 10.05 13.50
C LYS A 34 -8.50 9.74 12.05
N LEU A 35 -7.53 9.35 11.22
CA LEU A 35 -7.78 8.95 9.82
C LEU A 35 -8.74 7.76 9.74
N ILE A 36 -8.48 6.68 10.49
CA ILE A 36 -9.36 5.50 10.44
C ILE A 36 -10.72 5.76 11.12
N ASP A 37 -10.79 6.59 12.16
CA ASP A 37 -12.08 6.97 12.78
C ASP A 37 -12.96 7.78 11.81
N ALA A 38 -12.35 8.66 11.00
CA ALA A 38 -13.07 9.42 9.98
C ALA A 38 -13.62 8.52 8.86
N LEU A 39 -12.95 7.40 8.55
CA LEU A 39 -13.36 6.44 7.52
C LEU A 39 -14.25 5.33 8.07
N TYR A 40 -14.09 4.97 9.33
CA TYR A 40 -14.75 3.85 9.98
C TYR A 40 -15.18 4.21 11.42
N PRO A 41 -16.18 5.09 11.56
CA PRO A 41 -16.56 5.66 12.84
C PRO A 41 -17.08 4.58 13.80
N GLY A 42 -16.86 4.81 15.10
CA GLY A 42 -17.39 3.95 16.18
C GLY A 42 -16.51 2.75 16.55
N HIS A 43 -15.33 2.63 15.94
CA HIS A 43 -14.39 1.52 16.21
C HIS A 43 -13.22 1.92 17.11
N ILE A 44 -13.04 3.22 17.37
CA ILE A 44 -12.06 3.74 18.32
C ILE A 44 -12.77 4.25 19.56
N ASN A 45 -12.30 3.80 20.73
CA ASN A 45 -12.70 4.35 22.02
C ASN A 45 -11.69 5.40 22.49
N TRP A 46 -11.98 6.67 22.22
CA TRP A 46 -11.13 7.80 22.63
C TRP A 46 -10.97 7.96 24.15
N ASN A 47 -11.81 7.31 24.97
CA ASN A 47 -11.67 7.33 26.42
C ASN A 47 -10.65 6.31 26.95
N ASP A 48 -10.14 5.42 26.09
CA ASP A 48 -9.15 4.42 26.48
C ASP A 48 -7.83 5.08 26.93
N ARG A 49 -7.13 4.44 27.86
CA ARG A 49 -5.82 4.87 28.38
C ARG A 49 -4.80 5.09 27.27
N THR A 50 -4.99 4.40 26.14
CA THR A 50 -4.17 4.44 24.92
C THR A 50 -4.15 5.83 24.28
N PHE A 51 -5.24 6.60 24.42
CA PHE A 51 -5.39 7.96 23.87
C PHE A 51 -5.23 9.07 24.92
N GLN A 52 -5.04 8.70 26.18
CA GLN A 52 -4.85 9.67 27.27
C GLN A 52 -3.40 10.15 27.34
N THR A 53 -3.19 11.34 27.92
CA THR A 53 -1.84 11.88 28.14
C THR A 53 -1.03 10.97 29.08
N PRO A 54 0.15 10.48 28.66
CA PRO A 54 1.02 9.66 29.49
C PRO A 54 1.71 10.50 30.56
N LYS A 55 1.93 9.90 31.74
CA LYS A 55 2.62 10.55 32.86
C LYS A 55 4.13 10.30 32.87
N ILE A 56 4.58 9.21 32.23
CA ILE A 56 5.98 8.79 32.16
C ILE A 56 6.34 8.38 30.73
N GLU A 57 7.60 8.54 30.34
CA GLU A 57 8.08 8.28 28.98
C GLU A 57 7.88 6.81 28.56
N ALA A 58 8.13 5.85 29.46
CA ALA A 58 7.90 4.43 29.18
C ALA A 58 6.42 4.12 28.87
N MET A 59 5.48 4.76 29.56
CA MET A 59 4.04 4.63 29.26
C MET A 59 3.68 5.31 27.95
N ARG A 60 4.34 6.42 27.63
CA ARG A 60 4.14 7.13 26.37
C ARG A 60 4.48 6.23 25.19
N MET A 61 5.69 5.67 25.18
CA MET A 61 6.13 4.74 24.12
C MET A 61 5.22 3.52 24.01
N MET A 62 4.78 2.95 25.14
CA MET A 62 3.83 1.83 25.13
C MET A 62 2.51 2.21 24.46
N ARG A 63 1.93 3.37 24.80
CA ARG A 63 0.67 3.86 24.21
C ARG A 63 0.80 4.23 22.74
N GLU A 64 1.94 4.79 22.34
CA GLU A 64 2.27 5.06 20.92
C GLU A 64 2.26 3.75 20.11
N LYS A 65 2.98 2.72 20.58
CA LYS A 65 3.00 1.40 19.94
C LYS A 65 1.62 0.74 19.92
N GLU A 66 0.85 0.84 21.02
CA GLU A 66 -0.50 0.27 21.12
C GLU A 66 -1.50 0.97 20.17
N ARG A 67 -1.40 2.29 19.99
CA ARG A 67 -2.21 3.03 19.00
C ARG A 67 -1.91 2.60 17.57
N ILE A 68 -0.64 2.50 17.20
CA ILE A 68 -0.25 2.05 15.85
C ILE A 68 -0.71 0.61 15.60
N ALA A 69 -0.58 -0.27 16.60
CA ALA A 69 -1.08 -1.65 16.50
C ALA A 69 -2.61 -1.70 16.35
N SER A 70 -3.34 -0.87 17.10
CA SER A 70 -4.80 -0.75 16.98
C SER A 70 -5.21 -0.26 15.58
N PHE A 71 -4.52 0.74 15.04
CA PHE A 71 -4.72 1.19 13.66
C PHE A 71 -4.53 0.04 12.66
N ASN A 72 -3.46 -0.73 12.77
CA ASN A 72 -3.20 -1.86 11.87
C ASN A 72 -4.30 -2.93 11.91
N ASN A 73 -4.88 -3.20 13.08
CA ASN A 73 -6.00 -4.12 13.21
C ASN A 73 -7.26 -3.58 12.54
N LEU A 74 -7.59 -2.30 12.80
CA LEU A 74 -8.75 -1.64 12.20
C LEU A 74 -8.65 -1.52 10.69
N VAL A 75 -7.45 -1.28 10.15
CA VAL A 75 -7.20 -1.22 8.71
C VAL A 75 -7.44 -2.57 8.03
N GLN A 76 -7.05 -3.67 8.67
CA GLN A 76 -7.35 -5.02 8.18
C GLN A 76 -8.85 -5.32 8.23
N GLU A 77 -9.50 -5.02 9.35
CA GLU A 77 -10.96 -5.17 9.50
C GLU A 77 -11.73 -4.32 8.49
N PHE A 78 -11.19 -3.15 8.14
CA PHE A 78 -11.78 -2.28 7.13
C PHE A 78 -11.71 -2.89 5.71
N GLY A 79 -10.80 -3.83 5.47
CA GLY A 79 -10.69 -4.61 4.23
C GLY A 79 -9.36 -4.46 3.49
N VAL A 80 -8.36 -3.79 4.08
CA VAL A 80 -7.02 -3.70 3.48
C VAL A 80 -6.30 -5.06 3.61
N PRO A 81 -5.71 -5.60 2.54
CA PRO A 81 -4.95 -6.85 2.62
C PRO A 81 -3.74 -6.75 3.55
N ASP A 82 -3.45 -7.84 4.28
CA ASP A 82 -2.30 -7.96 5.19
C ASP A 82 -0.96 -7.59 4.52
N SER A 83 -0.82 -7.85 3.22
CA SER A 83 0.38 -7.49 2.43
C SER A 83 0.69 -5.98 2.42
N PHE A 84 -0.28 -5.12 2.74
CA PHE A 84 -0.10 -3.67 2.83
C PHE A 84 0.01 -3.16 4.26
N VAL A 85 -0.18 -4.00 5.28
CA VAL A 85 -0.06 -3.62 6.69
C VAL A 85 1.43 -3.58 7.06
N PHE A 86 1.82 -2.59 7.86
CA PHE A 86 3.22 -2.43 8.28
C PHE A 86 3.41 -2.82 9.75
N PRO A 87 4.57 -3.39 10.13
CA PRO A 87 4.90 -3.63 11.53
C PRO A 87 4.99 -2.32 12.33
N THR A 88 4.53 -2.30 13.59
CA THR A 88 4.57 -1.10 14.46
C THR A 88 5.94 -0.44 14.53
N ASP A 89 7.01 -1.23 14.60
CA ASP A 89 8.39 -0.70 14.70
C ASP A 89 8.83 0.02 13.41
N SER A 90 8.20 -0.24 12.25
CA SER A 90 8.50 0.48 11.00
C SER A 90 8.14 1.97 11.03
N LEU A 91 7.31 2.38 11.99
CA LEU A 91 6.97 3.79 12.24
C LEU A 91 7.55 4.31 13.56
N HIS A 92 7.63 3.48 14.62
CA HIS A 92 8.06 3.93 15.94
C HIS A 92 9.59 3.95 16.15
N ASP A 93 10.36 3.15 15.41
CA ASP A 93 11.82 3.14 15.56
C ASP A 93 12.46 4.10 14.54
N ARG A 94 12.89 5.28 15.00
CA ARG A 94 13.58 6.33 14.20
C ARG A 94 14.78 5.82 13.38
N GLY A 95 15.36 4.66 13.71
CA GLY A 95 16.54 4.08 13.06
C GLY A 95 16.28 3.16 11.87
N VAL A 96 15.04 2.69 11.67
CA VAL A 96 14.66 1.76 10.59
C VAL A 96 13.44 2.30 9.85
N LEU A 97 13.64 3.42 9.16
CA LEU A 97 12.58 4.11 8.42
C LEU A 97 12.13 3.29 7.20
N ASN A 98 11.16 2.39 7.39
CA ASN A 98 10.38 1.84 6.28
C ASN A 98 9.08 2.60 6.09
N LEU A 99 9.19 3.93 6.02
CA LEU A 99 8.06 4.84 5.80
C LEU A 99 7.33 4.56 4.48
N ALA A 100 8.02 3.94 3.50
CA ALA A 100 7.39 3.51 2.27
C ALA A 100 6.26 2.49 2.49
N GLN A 101 6.40 1.60 3.47
CA GLN A 101 5.32 0.67 3.86
C GLN A 101 4.15 1.40 4.52
N VAL A 102 4.43 2.39 5.38
CA VAL A 102 3.39 3.24 5.99
C VAL A 102 2.61 4.00 4.91
N CYS A 103 3.30 4.62 3.96
CA CYS A 103 2.69 5.27 2.80
C CYS A 103 1.85 4.30 1.96
N SER A 104 2.35 3.09 1.74
CA SER A 104 1.65 2.05 0.97
C SER A 104 0.37 1.59 1.68
N CYS A 105 0.41 1.46 3.01
CA CYS A 105 -0.74 1.14 3.85
C CYS A 105 -1.81 2.21 3.77
N ILE A 106 -1.45 3.49 3.98
CA ILE A 106 -2.38 4.63 3.90
C ILE A 106 -3.00 4.72 2.50
N ARG A 107 -2.21 4.51 1.45
CA ARG A 107 -2.71 4.48 0.08
C ARG A 107 -3.69 3.33 -0.14
N ALA A 108 -3.39 2.13 0.34
CA ALA A 108 -4.28 0.98 0.22
C ALA A 108 -5.60 1.21 0.97
N LEU A 109 -5.54 1.80 2.18
CA LEU A 109 -6.71 2.22 2.94
C LEU A 109 -7.58 3.21 2.16
N GLY A 110 -6.98 4.23 1.56
CA GLY A 110 -7.69 5.21 0.73
C GLY A 110 -8.35 4.59 -0.51
N ILE A 111 -7.64 3.67 -1.18
CA ILE A 111 -8.18 2.91 -2.32
C ILE A 111 -9.38 2.05 -1.90
N GLU A 112 -9.34 1.41 -0.74
CA GLU A 112 -10.49 0.64 -0.25
C GLU A 112 -11.64 1.55 0.19
N ALA A 113 -11.33 2.63 0.90
CA ALA A 113 -12.34 3.56 1.42
C ALA A 113 -13.23 4.10 0.30
N GLN A 114 -12.64 4.54 -0.82
CA GLN A 114 -13.42 5.07 -1.95
C GLN A 114 -14.33 4.03 -2.65
N THR A 115 -14.15 2.73 -2.39
CA THR A 115 -15.05 1.70 -2.93
C THR A 115 -16.30 1.51 -2.09
N LYS A 116 -16.31 2.01 -0.85
CA LYS A 116 -17.43 1.85 0.07
C LYS A 116 -18.49 2.94 -0.15
N PRO A 117 -19.79 2.60 0.00
CA PRO A 117 -20.89 3.54 -0.25
C PRO A 117 -21.01 4.66 0.80
N ASP A 118 -20.41 4.47 1.97
CA ASP A 118 -20.37 5.41 3.10
C ASP A 118 -19.16 6.36 3.04
N TYR A 119 -18.35 6.30 1.98
CA TYR A 119 -17.21 7.18 1.80
C TYR A 119 -17.63 8.64 1.62
N ARG A 120 -17.10 9.51 2.49
CA ARG A 120 -17.35 10.96 2.48
C ARG A 120 -16.16 11.80 2.02
N GLY A 121 -15.09 11.16 1.55
CA GLY A 121 -13.91 11.87 1.07
C GLY A 121 -14.05 12.32 -0.40
N PRO A 122 -13.02 12.99 -0.94
CA PRO A 122 -13.06 13.51 -2.30
C PRO A 122 -13.16 12.39 -3.35
N GLU A 123 -14.06 12.55 -4.31
CA GLU A 123 -14.25 11.56 -5.38
C GLU A 123 -13.02 11.45 -6.29
N ASN A 124 -12.67 10.22 -6.68
CA ASN A 124 -11.53 9.90 -7.57
C ASN A 124 -10.17 10.43 -7.10
N TYR A 125 -9.99 10.67 -5.81
CA TYR A 125 -8.70 11.07 -5.24
C TYR A 125 -7.68 9.93 -5.25
N TRP A 126 -8.14 8.70 -4.94
CA TRP A 126 -7.27 7.52 -4.90
C TRP A 126 -7.33 6.73 -6.22
N PRO A 127 -6.25 6.01 -6.58
CA PRO A 127 -6.27 5.13 -7.74
C PRO A 127 -7.44 4.15 -7.67
N LYS A 128 -8.17 3.98 -8.78
CA LYS A 128 -9.31 3.05 -8.82
C LYS A 128 -8.82 1.63 -8.56
N LYS A 129 -9.48 0.95 -7.61
CA LYS A 129 -9.26 -0.48 -7.37
C LYS A 129 -9.55 -1.25 -8.66
N SER A 130 -8.64 -2.14 -9.06
CA SER A 130 -8.84 -2.94 -10.26
C SER A 130 -10.07 -3.84 -10.10
N MET A 131 -11.10 -3.60 -10.90
CA MET A 131 -12.30 -4.43 -10.93
C MET A 131 -12.16 -5.55 -11.95
N ARG A 132 -12.72 -6.73 -11.66
CA ARG A 132 -12.77 -7.82 -12.64
C ARG A 132 -13.57 -7.38 -13.86
N ASN A 133 -12.90 -7.29 -15.01
CA ASN A 133 -13.55 -7.04 -16.29
C ASN A 133 -13.90 -8.37 -16.95
N ILE A 134 -15.12 -8.87 -16.72
CA ILE A 134 -15.62 -10.07 -17.41
C ILE A 134 -16.00 -9.65 -18.83
N ARG A 135 -15.21 -10.11 -19.81
CA ARG A 135 -15.53 -9.93 -21.23
C ARG A 135 -16.17 -11.22 -21.75
N SER A 136 -17.41 -11.11 -22.22
CA SER A 136 -18.05 -12.17 -23.00
C SER A 136 -17.78 -11.89 -24.48
N PHE A 137 -17.16 -12.85 -25.15
CA PHE A 137 -17.00 -12.83 -26.60
C PHE A 137 -18.11 -13.64 -27.25
N THR A 138 -18.55 -13.24 -28.44
CA THR A 138 -19.48 -14.07 -29.22
C THR A 138 -18.74 -15.28 -29.81
N GLU A 139 -19.48 -16.33 -30.15
CA GLU A 139 -18.92 -17.53 -30.79
C GLU A 139 -18.19 -17.18 -32.10
N GLU A 140 -18.72 -16.21 -32.85
CA GLU A 140 -18.10 -15.72 -34.08
C GLU A 140 -16.78 -14.99 -33.81
N GLN A 141 -16.69 -14.23 -32.71
CA GLN A 141 -15.45 -13.57 -32.31
C GLN A 141 -14.37 -14.56 -31.85
N LEU A 142 -14.77 -15.62 -31.13
CA LEU A 142 -13.87 -16.70 -30.73
C LEU A 142 -13.33 -17.44 -31.96
N ARG A 143 -14.21 -17.80 -32.90
CA ARG A 143 -13.81 -18.45 -34.17
C ARG A 143 -12.96 -17.57 -35.07
N ALA A 144 -13.20 -16.26 -35.08
CA ALA A 144 -12.34 -15.33 -35.80
C ALA A 144 -10.93 -15.29 -35.18
N GLY A 145 -10.81 -15.45 -33.85
CA GLY A 145 -9.54 -15.56 -33.14
C GLY A 145 -8.73 -16.80 -33.51
N ASP A 146 -9.38 -17.94 -33.78
CA ASP A 146 -8.70 -19.18 -34.19
C ASP A 146 -7.91 -19.04 -35.50
N SER A 147 -8.32 -18.10 -36.36
CA SER A 147 -7.62 -17.80 -37.62
C SER A 147 -6.38 -16.91 -37.44
N ILE A 148 -6.23 -16.27 -36.27
CA ILE A 148 -5.10 -15.38 -35.95
C ILE A 148 -4.00 -16.23 -35.31
N ILE A 149 -3.20 -16.84 -36.18
CA ILE A 149 -1.98 -17.53 -35.80
C ILE A 149 -0.94 -16.47 -35.36
N GLY A 150 -0.61 -16.43 -34.06
CA GLY A 150 0.39 -15.50 -33.54
C GLY A 150 1.74 -15.66 -34.25
N LEU A 151 2.51 -14.58 -34.35
CA LEU A 151 3.78 -14.47 -35.10
C LEU A 151 4.85 -15.53 -34.75
N GLN A 152 4.65 -16.30 -33.67
CA GLN A 152 5.51 -17.36 -33.16
C GLN A 152 4.94 -18.78 -33.32
N ALA A 153 3.76 -18.96 -33.92
CA ALA A 153 3.25 -20.28 -34.25
C ALA A 153 3.96 -20.83 -35.50
N GLY A 154 5.26 -20.99 -35.36
CA GLY A 154 6.12 -21.70 -36.29
C GLY A 154 5.67 -23.16 -36.34
N SER A 155 5.43 -23.64 -37.55
CA SER A 155 5.25 -25.07 -37.78
C SER A 155 6.59 -25.77 -37.56
N ASN A 156 6.64 -26.71 -36.61
CA ASN A 156 7.79 -27.59 -36.40
C ASN A 156 8.05 -28.55 -37.59
N LYS A 157 7.20 -28.52 -38.64
CA LYS A 157 7.30 -29.44 -39.79
C LYS A 157 8.34 -29.05 -40.84
N GLY A 158 9.04 -27.92 -40.68
CA GLY A 158 10.08 -27.47 -41.62
C GLY A 158 11.38 -26.97 -40.99
N ALA A 159 11.43 -26.78 -39.66
CA ALA A 159 12.65 -26.40 -38.96
C ALA A 159 13.52 -27.65 -38.71
N SER A 160 14.08 -28.23 -39.78
CA SER A 160 15.17 -29.19 -39.58
C SER A 160 16.38 -28.41 -39.05
N GLN A 161 16.95 -28.90 -37.95
CA GLN A 161 18.23 -28.43 -37.41
C GLN A 161 19.40 -28.83 -38.33
N ALA A 162 19.22 -28.80 -39.65
CA ALA A 162 20.28 -29.03 -40.61
C ALA A 162 21.05 -27.72 -40.82
N GLY A 163 22.00 -27.43 -39.93
CA GLY A 163 22.90 -26.27 -40.10
C GLY A 163 23.39 -25.59 -38.82
N LEU A 164 22.88 -25.96 -37.64
CA LEU A 164 23.44 -25.45 -36.38
C LEU A 164 24.80 -26.10 -36.10
N THR A 165 25.86 -25.51 -36.64
CA THR A 165 27.25 -25.82 -36.27
C THR A 165 27.56 -25.15 -34.93
N MET A 166 27.35 -25.89 -33.83
CA MET A 166 27.86 -25.48 -32.52
C MET A 166 29.38 -25.67 -32.49
N GLY A 167 30.11 -24.55 -32.41
CA GLY A 167 31.55 -24.54 -32.14
C GLY A 167 32.41 -24.22 -33.37
N LYS A 168 32.55 -22.93 -33.69
CA LYS A 168 33.80 -22.47 -34.33
C LYS A 168 34.77 -22.06 -33.22
N GLN A 169 35.88 -22.80 -33.11
CA GLN A 169 36.99 -22.43 -32.23
C GLN A 169 37.57 -21.09 -32.72
N ARG A 170 37.65 -20.11 -31.82
CA ARG A 170 38.32 -18.83 -32.09
C ARG A 170 39.83 -19.07 -32.10
N MET A 171 40.51 -18.82 -33.22
CA MET A 171 41.96 -18.75 -33.23
C MET A 171 42.41 -17.51 -32.49
N ILE A 172 43.18 -17.70 -31.42
CA ILE A 172 43.96 -16.64 -30.77
C ILE A 172 45.31 -16.66 -31.47
N LEU A 173 45.66 -15.56 -32.14
CA LEU A 173 47.03 -15.30 -32.60
C LEU A 173 47.75 -14.54 -31.47
N ASP A 174 48.97 -14.99 -31.19
CA ASP A 174 49.91 -14.48 -30.17
C ASP A 174 50.24 -12.99 -30.38
#